data_AF-A9F9J4-F1
#
_entry.id   AF-A9F9J4-F1
#
_cell.length_a   1.000
_cell.length_b   1.000
_cell.length_c   1.000
_cell.angle_alpha   90.00
_cell.angle_beta   90.00
_cell.angle_gamma   90.00
#
_symmetry.space_group_name_H-M   'P 1'
#
loop_
_entity.id
_entity.type
_entity.pdbx_description
1 polymer ?
#
loop_
_entity_poly.entity_id
_entity_poly.type
_entity_poly.pdbx_seq_one_letter_code
_entity_poly.pdbx_strand_id
1 'polypeptide(L)'
;MADGLPGSPVIDVALKNNGWAAQGPPELAEGSGARSRASYAGCPNGHHARRRAFDGDHTPSPKDNGQPTTWDPREVRGYFTQL
;
A
#
# COMPACT_ATOMS: atom_id res chain seq x y z
N MET A 1 -23.87 3.69 6.72
CA MET A 1 -23.52 3.24 5.36
C MET A 1 -22.04 3.55 5.22
N ALA A 2 -21.20 2.57 4.91
CA ALA A 2 -19.76 2.81 4.78
C ALA A 2 -19.54 3.57 3.46
N ASP A 3 -19.46 4.88 3.56
CA ASP A 3 -19.05 5.72 2.43
C ASP A 3 -17.67 5.25 1.99
N GLY A 4 -17.57 4.84 0.72
CA GLY A 4 -16.34 4.36 0.10
C GLY A 4 -15.30 5.47 0.00
N LEU A 5 -14.63 5.77 1.12
CA LEU A 5 -13.62 6.80 1.20
C LEU A 5 -12.30 6.30 0.57
N PRO A 6 -11.59 7.19 -0.17
CA PRO A 6 -10.24 6.92 -0.65
C PRO A 6 -9.28 6.67 0.53
N GLY A 7 -8.09 6.15 0.22
CA GLY A 7 -7.11 5.67 1.19
C GLY A 7 -6.73 6.69 2.27
N SER A 8 -6.03 6.22 3.31
CA SER A 8 -5.55 7.06 4.42
C SER A 8 -5.09 8.48 3.97
N PRO A 9 -5.43 9.57 4.69
CA PRO A 9 -5.12 10.94 4.29
C PRO A 9 -3.65 11.20 3.91
N VAL A 10 -2.73 10.44 4.50
CA VAL A 10 -1.30 10.49 4.17
C VAL A 10 -1.01 10.00 2.74
N ILE A 11 -1.71 8.97 2.30
CA ILE A 11 -1.59 8.41 0.96
C ILE A 11 -2.17 9.38 -0.05
N ASP A 12 -3.35 9.95 0.22
CA ASP A 12 -3.96 10.93 -0.67
C ASP A 12 -3.09 12.18 -0.85
N VAL A 13 -2.47 12.67 0.23
CA VAL A 13 -1.48 13.75 0.17
C VAL A 13 -0.24 13.33 -0.64
N ALA A 14 0.28 12.13 -0.42
CA ALA A 14 1.43 11.63 -1.18
C ALA A 14 1.12 11.50 -2.67
N LEU A 15 -0.04 10.97 -3.04
CA LEU A 15 -0.49 10.88 -4.42
C LEU A 15 -0.60 12.27 -5.06
N LYS A 16 -1.28 13.20 -4.40
CA LYS A 16 -1.44 14.59 -4.85
C LYS A 16 -0.08 15.27 -5.07
N ASN A 17 0.84 15.16 -4.12
CA ASN A 17 2.16 15.78 -4.20
C ASN A 17 3.02 15.20 -5.34
N ASN A 18 2.75 13.95 -5.74
CA ASN A 18 3.43 13.30 -6.88
C ASN A 18 2.65 13.43 -8.19
N GLY A 19 1.55 14.19 -8.22
CA GLY A 19 0.73 14.40 -9.43
C GLY A 19 -0.11 13.19 -9.83
N TRP A 20 -0.38 12.28 -8.90
CA TRP A 20 -1.26 11.13 -9.11
C TRP A 20 -2.68 11.42 -8.69
N ALA A 21 -3.64 10.89 -9.46
CA ALA A 21 -5.02 10.81 -9.03
C ALA A 21 -5.15 9.94 -7.78
N ALA A 22 -6.15 10.22 -6.93
CA ALA A 22 -6.48 9.35 -5.82
C ALA A 22 -6.79 7.94 -6.36
N GLN A 23 -5.96 6.98 -5.95
CA GLN A 23 -6.01 5.60 -6.38
C GLN A 23 -5.64 4.75 -5.18
N GLY A 24 -6.30 3.61 -4.99
CA GLY A 24 -5.94 2.68 -3.93
C GLY A 24 -7.10 1.78 -3.51
N PRO A 25 -6.78 0.62 -2.93
CA PRO A 25 -7.79 -0.23 -2.33
C PRO A 25 -8.33 0.45 -1.06
N PRO A 26 -9.55 0.08 -0.62
CA PRO A 26 -10.06 0.47 0.68
C PRO A 26 -9.04 0.17 1.79
N GLU A 27 -9.10 0.94 2.88
CA GLU A 27 -8.30 0.65 4.06
C GLU A 27 -8.63 -0.75 4.59
N LEU A 28 -7.61 -1.47 5.03
CA LEU A 28 -7.81 -2.81 5.58
C LEU A 28 -8.49 -2.68 6.95
N ALA A 29 -9.46 -3.56 7.21
CA ALA A 29 -10.06 -3.62 8.54
C ALA A 29 -9.00 -4.07 9.55
N GLU A 30 -8.89 -3.36 10.67
CA GLU A 30 -7.99 -3.71 11.77
C GLU A 30 -8.27 -5.13 12.27
N GLY A 31 -7.22 -5.94 12.43
CA GLY A 31 -7.32 -7.33 12.88
C GLY A 31 -7.79 -8.34 11.82
N SER A 32 -7.91 -7.94 10.55
CA SER A 32 -8.22 -8.83 9.43
C SER A 32 -7.10 -9.83 9.07
N GLY A 33 -5.88 -9.60 9.55
CA GLY A 33 -4.65 -10.31 9.17
C GLY A 33 -4.29 -10.15 7.69
N ALA A 34 -4.89 -9.19 7.00
CA ALA A 34 -4.78 -9.03 5.56
C ALA A 34 -3.64 -8.09 5.17
N ARG A 35 -3.16 -8.24 3.93
CA ARG A 35 -2.30 -7.27 3.25
C ARG A 35 -2.83 -6.99 1.85
N SER A 36 -2.63 -5.78 1.35
CA SER A 36 -3.00 -5.39 0.00
C SER A 36 -1.84 -4.76 -0.75
N ARG A 37 -1.87 -4.87 -2.08
CA ARG A 37 -0.91 -4.25 -3.00
C ARG A 37 -1.69 -3.56 -4.10
N ALA A 38 -1.35 -2.30 -4.37
CA ALA A 38 -1.95 -1.56 -5.48
C ALA A 38 -0.90 -0.74 -6.20
N SER A 39 -0.71 -1.05 -7.48
CA SER A 39 0.13 -0.26 -8.37
C SER A 39 -0.66 0.93 -8.88
N TYR A 40 -0.08 2.11 -8.81
CA TYR A 40 -0.66 3.32 -9.34
C TYR A 40 -0.39 3.43 -10.84
N ALA A 41 -1.40 3.89 -11.57
CA ALA A 41 -1.37 4.03 -13.01
C ALA A 41 -1.52 5.50 -13.41
N GLY A 42 -1.00 5.85 -14.60
CA GLY A 42 -1.07 7.23 -15.11
C GLY A 42 -0.04 8.17 -14.47
N CYS A 43 1.15 7.65 -14.13
CA CYS A 43 2.19 8.46 -13.52
C CYS A 43 2.76 9.51 -14.48
N PRO A 44 2.98 10.76 -14.02
CA PRO A 44 3.82 11.72 -14.74
C PRO A 44 5.23 11.12 -14.93
N ASN A 45 5.83 11.34 -16.09
CA ASN A 45 7.24 11.04 -16.39
C ASN A 45 7.66 9.56 -16.35
N GLY A 46 6.71 8.61 -16.43
CA GLY A 46 7.03 7.18 -16.49
C GLY A 46 7.52 6.58 -15.17
N HIS A 47 7.32 7.28 -14.05
CA HIS A 47 7.58 6.71 -12.73
C HIS A 47 6.62 5.56 -12.43
N HIS A 48 7.08 4.60 -11.64
CA HIS A 48 6.23 3.58 -11.05
C HIS A 48 6.00 3.93 -9.59
N ALA A 49 4.82 3.64 -9.08
CA ALA A 49 4.55 3.66 -7.65
C ALA A 49 3.56 2.56 -7.29
N ARG A 50 3.72 2.04 -6.08
CA ARG A 50 2.89 0.96 -5.55
C ARG A 50 2.70 1.17 -4.07
N ARG A 51 1.45 1.11 -3.61
CA ARG A 51 1.11 1.02 -2.19
C ARG A 51 1.09 -0.41 -1.73
N ARG A 52 1.64 -0.64 -0.54
CA ARG A 52 1.49 -1.88 0.22
C ARG A 52 0.90 -1.51 1.57
N ALA A 53 -0.18 -2.17 1.95
CA ALA A 53 -0.85 -1.96 3.22
C ALA A 53 -1.00 -3.29 3.97
N PHE A 54 -1.08 -3.21 5.28
CA PHE A 54 -1.38 -4.31 6.20
C PHE A 54 -2.17 -3.75 7.38
N ASP A 55 -2.88 -4.61 8.09
CA ASP A 55 -3.84 -4.25 9.13
C ASP A 55 -3.24 -4.12 10.54
N GLY A 56 -1.91 -3.92 10.63
CA GLY A 56 -1.18 -3.80 11.90
C GLY A 56 -0.73 -2.38 12.22
N ASP A 57 -0.07 -2.23 13.37
CA ASP A 57 0.46 -0.94 13.86
C ASP A 57 1.58 -0.38 12.95
N HIS A 58 1.93 0.89 13.14
CA HIS A 58 3.01 1.56 12.41
C HIS A 58 4.39 0.97 12.76
N THR A 59 4.80 -0.06 12.00
CA THR A 59 6.08 -0.76 12.17
C THR A 59 6.86 -0.86 10.86
N PRO A 60 8.20 -0.76 10.89
CA PRO A 60 9.04 -1.02 9.72
C PRO A 60 9.10 -2.52 9.34
N SER A 61 8.49 -3.42 10.14
CA SER A 61 8.54 -4.87 9.91
C SER A 61 7.14 -5.48 9.89
N PRO A 62 6.33 -5.21 8.84
CA PRO A 62 4.99 -5.77 8.71
C PRO A 62 5.06 -7.29 8.57
N LYS A 63 4.17 -8.00 9.25
CA LYS A 63 4.09 -9.46 9.23
C LYS A 63 2.66 -9.88 8.97
N ASP A 64 2.48 -11.03 8.34
CA ASP A 64 1.16 -11.66 8.32
C ASP A 64 0.85 -12.21 9.73
N ASN A 65 -0.43 -12.37 10.07
CA ASN A 65 -0.83 -12.79 11.41
C ASN A 65 -0.15 -14.12 11.82
N GLY A 66 0.42 -14.16 13.02
CA GLY A 66 1.12 -15.32 13.57
C GLY A 66 2.47 -15.64 12.91
N GLN A 67 2.93 -14.87 11.92
CA GLN A 67 4.21 -15.13 11.27
C GLN A 67 5.38 -14.51 12.03
N PRO A 68 6.52 -15.22 12.15
CA PRO A 68 7.69 -14.70 12.87
C PRO A 68 8.50 -13.68 12.05
N THR A 69 8.36 -13.69 10.73
CA THR A 69 9.17 -12.91 9.79
C THR A 69 8.33 -11.96 8.94
N THR A 70 8.97 -10.90 8.44
CA THR A 70 8.32 -9.91 7.55
C THR A 70 8.31 -10.38 6.10
N TRP A 71 7.25 -10.05 5.38
CA TRP A 71 7.11 -10.31 3.95
C TRP A 71 7.67 -9.19 3.06
N ASP A 72 7.90 -7.99 3.62
CA ASP A 72 8.21 -6.78 2.83
C ASP A 72 9.50 -6.88 1.99
N PRO A 73 10.60 -7.51 2.43
CA PRO A 73 11.80 -7.64 1.60
C PRO A 73 11.54 -8.33 0.25
N ARG A 74 10.67 -9.34 0.22
CA ARG A 74 10.29 -10.03 -1.03
C ARG A 74 9.47 -9.10 -1.94
N GLU A 75 8.60 -8.29 -1.35
CA GLU A 75 7.81 -7.31 -2.09
C GLU A 75 8.66 -6.19 -2.68
N VAL A 76 9.61 -5.67 -1.92
CA VAL A 76 10.58 -4.66 -2.37
C VAL A 76 11.40 -5.23 -3.53
N ARG A 77 11.92 -6.44 -3.39
CA ARG A 77 12.67 -7.10 -4.47
C ARG A 77 11.81 -7.26 -5.73
N GLY A 78 10.58 -7.76 -5.61
CA GLY A 78 9.68 -7.94 -6.75
C GLY A 78 9.39 -6.63 -7.48
N TYR A 79 9.24 -5.53 -6.74
CA TYR A 79 9.04 -4.21 -7.33
C TYR A 79 10.20 -3.77 -8.23
N PHE A 80 11.43 -3.85 -7.73
CA PHE A 80 12.59 -3.36 -8.45
C PHE A 80 13.04 -4.30 -9.57
N THR A 81 12.67 -5.58 -9.48
CA THR A 81 13.02 -6.58 -10.50
C THR A 81 11.91 -6.81 -11.52
N GLN A 82 10.70 -6.28 -11.29
CA GLN A 82 9.50 -6.54 -12.10
C GLN A 82 9.24 -8.05 -12.31
N LEU A 83 9.65 -8.86 -11.33
CA LEU A 83 9.40 -10.31 -11.24
C LEU A 83 8.02 -10.60 -10.64
#